data_AF-A0A8J4DPQ0-F1
#
_entry.id   AF-A0A8J4DPQ0-F1
#
_cell.length_a   1.000
_cell.length_b   1.000
_cell.length_c   1.000
_cell.angle_alpha   90.00
_cell.angle_beta   90.00
_cell.angle_gamma   90.00
#
_symmetry.space_group_name_H-M   'P 1'
#
loop_
_entity.id
_entity.type
_entity.pdbx_description
1 polymer ?
#
loop_
_entity_poly.entity_id
_entity_poly.type
_entity_poly.pdbx_seq_one_letter_code
_entity_poly.pdbx_strand_id
1 'polypeptide(L)'
;MASSDRRVTVVDHDRRLAVSRHAAALFCQRGMAATSGDDLAAAAGLSTRTIWRYFRSKEGAVEPLLASCALRFMTLLRRWPLEASLEDFLTGELTTHPAAAQAVADDLQAMRIIRMTEDEPALRATWLMVCATAEDAFAPIIARRVNRPTTEVTVRMTAAAATAAVRVVTEQISVAVLAEARRFGVDDVVAALCPAVRASSHEPFCDPAPYRA
;
A
#
# COMPACT_ATOMS: atom_id res chain seq x y z
N MET A 1 26.49 17.57 -0.32
CA MET A 1 25.27 17.87 -1.09
C MET A 1 24.14 16.84 -0.94
N ALA A 2 24.41 15.52 -0.89
CA ALA A 2 23.38 14.47 -0.77
C ALA A 2 22.50 14.52 0.52
N SER A 3 23.02 15.05 1.63
CA SER A 3 22.27 15.15 2.90
C SER A 3 21.20 16.27 2.91
N SER A 4 21.43 17.35 2.16
CA SER A 4 20.48 18.47 2.04
C SER A 4 19.30 18.09 1.13
N ASP A 5 19.59 17.40 0.02
CA ASP A 5 18.59 16.95 -0.96
C ASP A 5 17.67 15.86 -0.39
N ARG A 6 18.24 14.94 0.40
CA ARG A 6 17.47 13.92 1.12
C ARG A 6 16.56 14.52 2.21
N ARG A 7 16.97 15.61 2.89
CA ARG A 7 16.10 16.28 3.88
C ARG A 7 14.94 17.03 3.21
N VAL A 8 15.18 17.70 2.09
CA VAL A 8 14.14 18.44 1.37
C VAL A 8 13.07 17.50 0.79
N THR A 9 13.50 16.36 0.22
CA THR A 9 12.57 15.33 -0.31
C THR A 9 11.73 14.65 0.77
N VAL A 10 12.30 14.39 1.96
CA VAL A 10 11.55 13.86 3.11
C VAL A 10 10.52 14.86 3.63
N VAL A 11 10.91 16.13 3.79
CA VAL A 11 9.99 17.19 4.26
C VAL A 11 8.84 17.42 3.27
N ASP A 12 9.09 17.27 1.97
CA ASP A 12 8.06 17.36 0.95
C ASP A 12 7.08 16.17 1.00
N HIS A 13 7.61 14.96 1.18
CA HIS A 13 6.83 13.74 1.35
C HIS A 13 5.92 13.81 2.58
N ASP A 14 6.44 14.24 3.73
CA ASP A 14 5.67 14.35 4.97
C ASP A 14 4.50 15.33 4.84
N ARG A 15 4.73 16.46 4.15
CA ARG A 15 3.66 17.44 3.86
C ARG A 15 2.62 16.87 2.91
N ARG A 16 3.04 16.17 1.85
CA ARG A 16 2.11 15.52 0.93
C ARG A 16 1.26 14.46 1.64
N LEU A 17 1.86 13.67 2.52
CA LEU A 17 1.13 12.69 3.33
C LEU A 17 0.13 13.35 4.30
N ALA A 18 0.52 14.45 4.95
CA ALA A 18 -0.39 15.20 5.82
C ALA A 18 -1.61 15.73 5.05
N VAL A 19 -1.41 16.34 3.87
CA VAL A 19 -2.52 16.76 3.00
C VAL A 19 -3.37 15.57 2.56
N SER A 20 -2.72 14.45 2.24
CA SER A 20 -3.39 13.22 1.80
C SER A 20 -4.35 12.66 2.85
N ARG A 21 -3.98 12.71 4.13
CA ARG A 21 -4.86 12.34 5.25
C ARG A 21 -6.12 13.23 5.31
N HIS A 22 -5.97 14.55 5.11
CA HIS A 22 -7.11 15.46 5.07
C HIS A 22 -8.02 15.19 3.86
N ALA A 23 -7.43 14.96 2.68
CA ALA A 23 -8.18 14.64 1.49
C ALA A 23 -8.98 13.34 1.66
N ALA A 24 -8.34 12.29 2.18
CA ALA A 24 -9.01 11.03 2.45
C ALA A 24 -10.19 11.20 3.42
N ALA A 25 -9.98 11.93 4.53
CA ALA A 25 -11.03 12.19 5.51
C ALA A 25 -12.22 12.96 4.90
N LEU A 26 -11.97 13.98 4.08
CA LEU A 26 -13.02 14.76 3.41
C LEU A 26 -13.79 13.92 2.38
N PHE A 27 -13.09 13.12 1.57
CA PHE A 27 -13.71 12.24 0.59
C PHE A 27 -14.61 11.22 1.28
N CYS A 28 -14.18 10.61 2.39
CA CYS A 28 -15.01 9.69 3.14
C CYS A 28 -16.23 10.35 3.80
N GLN A 29 -16.11 11.61 4.24
CA GLN A 29 -17.21 12.32 4.92
C GLN A 29 -18.27 12.88 3.97
N ARG A 30 -17.85 13.39 2.82
CA ARG A 30 -18.73 14.18 1.92
C ARG A 30 -18.85 13.59 0.51
N GLY A 31 -18.05 12.58 0.19
CA GLY A 31 -17.86 12.10 -1.18
C GLY A 31 -16.77 12.91 -1.93
N MET A 32 -16.18 12.27 -2.94
CA MET A 32 -15.12 12.89 -3.75
C MET A 32 -15.66 14.05 -4.58
N ALA A 33 -16.82 13.89 -5.22
CA ALA A 33 -17.44 14.91 -6.05
C ALA A 33 -17.73 16.22 -5.30
N ALA A 34 -18.26 16.13 -4.07
CA ALA A 34 -18.63 17.28 -3.24
C ALA A 34 -17.44 17.96 -2.53
N THR A 35 -16.23 17.41 -2.66
CA THR A 35 -15.02 18.00 -2.08
C THR A 35 -14.30 18.83 -3.15
N SER A 36 -14.01 20.10 -2.85
CA SER A 36 -13.28 21.01 -3.74
C SER A 36 -11.79 21.11 -3.37
N GLY A 37 -10.98 21.69 -4.26
CA GLY A 37 -9.58 22.01 -3.94
C GLY A 37 -9.43 23.03 -2.81
N ASP A 38 -10.39 23.94 -2.69
CA ASP A 38 -10.41 24.94 -1.61
C ASP A 38 -10.72 24.28 -0.26
N ASP A 39 -11.60 23.28 -0.22
CA ASP A 39 -11.84 22.48 0.98
C ASP A 39 -10.57 21.75 1.44
N LEU A 40 -9.84 21.14 0.48
CA LEU A 40 -8.57 20.48 0.77
C LEU A 40 -7.53 21.47 1.32
N ALA A 41 -7.43 22.64 0.70
CA ALA A 41 -6.52 23.70 1.10
C ALA A 41 -6.85 24.20 2.51
N ALA A 42 -8.12 24.49 2.79
CA ALA A 42 -8.59 24.93 4.10
C ALA A 42 -8.32 23.87 5.18
N ALA A 43 -8.62 22.59 4.91
CA ALA A 43 -8.39 21.51 5.86
C ALA A 43 -6.90 21.30 6.18
N ALA A 44 -6.01 21.51 5.21
CA ALA A 44 -4.56 21.40 5.38
C ALA A 44 -3.89 22.69 5.87
N GLY A 45 -4.62 23.80 6.03
CA GLY A 45 -4.04 25.11 6.37
C GLY A 45 -3.12 25.68 5.27
N LEU A 46 -3.42 25.38 4.00
CA LEU A 46 -2.64 25.79 2.83
C LEU A 46 -3.49 26.66 1.89
N SER A 47 -2.83 27.31 0.93
CA SER A 47 -3.53 27.90 -0.21
C SER A 47 -3.80 26.86 -1.30
N THR A 48 -4.87 27.05 -2.08
CA THR A 48 -5.22 26.20 -3.22
C THR A 48 -4.08 26.11 -4.24
N ARG A 49 -3.37 27.22 -4.48
CA ARG A 49 -2.14 27.23 -5.28
C ARG A 49 -1.07 26.28 -4.74
N THR A 50 -0.93 26.17 -3.41
CA THR A 50 0.04 25.27 -2.78
C THR A 50 -0.38 23.82 -2.91
N ILE A 51 -1.67 23.51 -2.77
CA ILE A 51 -2.21 22.16 -3.01
C ILE A 51 -1.89 21.71 -4.44
N TRP A 52 -2.20 22.53 -5.45
CA TRP A 52 -1.96 22.16 -6.86
C TRP A 52 -0.48 22.20 -7.28
N ARG A 53 0.40 22.73 -6.44
CA ARG A 53 1.85 22.52 -6.61
C ARG A 53 2.27 21.09 -6.22
N TYR A 54 1.60 20.50 -5.23
CA TYR A 54 1.89 19.16 -4.74
C TYR A 54 1.16 18.05 -5.49
N PHE A 55 -0.08 18.32 -5.91
CA PHE A 55 -0.98 17.33 -6.48
C PHE A 55 -1.41 17.72 -7.88
N ARG A 56 -1.40 16.75 -8.79
CA ARG A 56 -1.79 16.96 -10.18
C ARG A 56 -3.31 16.97 -10.39
N SER A 57 -4.06 16.37 -9.47
CA SER A 57 -5.52 16.37 -9.47
C SER A 57 -6.04 16.21 -8.05
N LYS A 58 -7.35 16.43 -7.87
CA LYS A 58 -8.05 16.23 -6.61
C LYS A 58 -7.93 14.78 -6.14
N GLU A 59 -8.14 13.84 -7.04
CA GLU A 59 -8.12 12.40 -6.79
C GLU A 59 -6.70 11.92 -6.50
N GLY A 60 -5.70 12.52 -7.16
CA GLY A 60 -4.30 12.30 -6.83
C GLY A 60 -3.91 12.74 -5.42
N ALA A 61 -4.74 13.52 -4.70
CA ALA A 61 -4.44 13.92 -3.34
C ALA A 61 -4.40 12.74 -2.35
N VAL A 62 -5.09 11.62 -2.63
CA VAL A 62 -5.05 10.42 -1.77
C VAL A 62 -3.88 9.48 -2.09
N GLU A 63 -3.13 9.73 -3.17
CA GLU A 63 -2.02 8.88 -3.60
C GLU A 63 -0.96 8.68 -2.50
N PRO A 64 -0.45 9.73 -1.81
CA PRO A 64 0.58 9.53 -0.80
C PRO A 64 0.15 8.64 0.37
N LEU A 65 -1.12 8.72 0.79
CA LEU A 65 -1.66 7.86 1.85
C LEU A 65 -1.68 6.39 1.39
N LEU A 66 -2.25 6.13 0.20
CA LEU A 66 -2.31 4.78 -0.37
C LEU A 66 -0.90 4.21 -0.59
N ALA A 67 -0.01 5.00 -1.16
CA ALA A 67 1.38 4.62 -1.43
C ALA A 67 2.16 4.37 -0.13
N SER A 68 1.96 5.19 0.91
CA SER A 68 2.60 4.98 2.22
C SER A 68 2.24 3.62 2.82
N CYS A 69 0.96 3.24 2.75
CA CYS A 69 0.49 1.94 3.25
C CYS A 69 1.11 0.78 2.44
N ALA A 70 1.04 0.84 1.10
CA ALA A 70 1.60 -0.18 0.23
C ALA A 70 3.12 -0.32 0.37
N LEU A 71 3.86 0.79 0.40
CA LEU A 71 5.32 0.79 0.52
C LEU A 71 5.79 0.40 1.93
N ARG A 72 5.01 0.66 2.98
CA ARG A 72 5.28 0.11 4.31
C ARG A 72 5.20 -1.41 4.31
N PHE A 73 4.20 -1.98 3.66
CA PHE A 73 4.11 -3.44 3.48
C PHE A 73 5.29 -4.00 2.66
N MET A 74 5.68 -3.35 1.56
CA MET A 74 6.87 -3.74 0.80
C MET A 74 8.16 -3.63 1.62
N THR A 75 8.28 -2.61 2.46
CA THR A 75 9.43 -2.43 3.36
C THR A 75 9.51 -3.53 4.42
N LEU A 76 8.35 -3.97 4.93
CA LEU A 76 8.26 -5.15 5.80
C LEU A 76 8.75 -6.40 5.05
N LEU A 77 8.25 -6.67 3.84
CA LEU A 77 8.64 -7.85 3.06
C LEU A 77 10.11 -7.87 2.65
N ARG A 78 10.79 -6.71 2.55
CA ARG A 78 12.25 -6.69 2.33
C ARG A 78 13.03 -7.36 3.46
N ARG A 79 12.49 -7.39 4.67
CA ARG A 79 13.11 -8.02 5.85
C ARG A 79 12.81 -9.53 5.96
N TRP A 80 11.98 -10.07 5.06
CA TRP A 80 11.60 -11.49 5.04
C TRP A 80 12.82 -12.41 4.90
N PRO A 81 13.14 -13.23 5.94
CA PRO A 81 14.24 -14.19 5.90
C PRO A 81 14.06 -15.25 4.81
N LEU A 82 15.15 -15.84 4.32
CA LEU A 82 15.07 -16.87 3.29
C LEU A 82 14.51 -18.19 3.86
N GLU A 83 14.73 -18.42 5.15
CA GLU A 83 14.44 -19.66 5.87
C GLU A 83 12.99 -19.72 6.39
N ALA A 84 12.24 -18.63 6.29
CA ALA A 84 10.86 -18.55 6.76
C ALA A 84 9.86 -18.62 5.60
N SER A 85 8.71 -19.24 5.84
CA SER A 85 7.55 -19.11 4.96
C SER A 85 6.99 -17.68 5.01
N LEU A 86 6.14 -17.31 4.05
CA LEU A 86 5.48 -16.01 4.06
C LEU A 86 4.54 -15.89 5.27
N GLU A 87 3.82 -16.96 5.55
CA GLU A 87 2.85 -17.11 6.64
C GLU A 87 3.53 -16.91 8.01
N ASP A 88 4.62 -17.65 8.26
CA ASP A 88 5.35 -17.58 9.53
C ASP A 88 5.98 -16.20 9.71
N PHE A 89 6.55 -15.64 8.64
CA PHE A 89 7.16 -14.32 8.70
C PHE A 89 6.15 -13.22 9.00
N LEU A 90 5.01 -13.19 8.28
CA LEU A 90 4.00 -12.16 8.51
C LEU A 90 3.34 -12.30 9.89
N THR A 91 3.03 -13.53 10.32
CA THR A 91 2.45 -13.78 11.65
C THR A 91 3.42 -13.31 12.74
N GLY A 92 4.69 -13.70 12.65
CA GLY A 92 5.71 -13.32 13.62
C GLY A 92 5.98 -11.82 13.67
N GLU A 93 6.16 -11.18 12.51
CA GLU A 93 6.50 -9.76 12.42
C GLU A 93 5.33 -8.87 12.87
N LEU A 94 4.09 -9.16 12.45
CA LEU A 94 2.92 -8.37 12.82
C LEU A 94 2.51 -8.55 14.29
N THR A 95 2.79 -9.71 14.88
CA THR A 95 2.55 -9.96 16.31
C THR A 95 3.62 -9.30 17.19
N THR A 96 4.89 -9.40 16.80
CA THR A 96 6.03 -8.91 17.60
C THR A 96 6.19 -7.40 17.50
N HIS A 97 5.90 -6.83 16.33
CA HIS A 97 6.09 -5.42 16.03
C HIS A 97 4.75 -4.78 15.63
N PRO A 98 3.82 -4.57 16.59
CA PRO A 98 2.53 -3.97 16.28
C PRO A 98 2.73 -2.57 15.68
N ALA A 99 1.92 -2.27 14.67
CA ALA A 99 1.99 -0.98 14.00
C ALA A 99 1.70 0.17 14.97
N ALA A 100 2.39 1.30 14.78
CA ALA A 100 2.10 2.53 15.52
C ALA A 100 0.65 2.98 15.26
N ALA A 101 0.01 3.62 16.25
CA ALA A 101 -1.39 4.04 16.17
C ALA A 101 -1.71 4.87 14.90
N GLN A 102 -0.79 5.75 14.48
CA GLN A 102 -0.96 6.53 13.25
C GLN A 102 -0.94 5.65 11.99
N ALA A 103 -0.10 4.61 11.95
CA ALA A 103 -0.05 3.69 10.82
C ALA A 103 -1.34 2.87 10.69
N VAL A 104 -1.91 2.46 11.83
CA VAL A 104 -3.23 1.80 11.87
C VAL A 104 -4.33 2.75 11.39
N ALA A 105 -4.30 4.02 11.82
CA ALA A 105 -5.26 5.03 11.36
C ALA A 105 -5.15 5.28 9.84
N ASP A 106 -3.92 5.34 9.32
CA ASP A 106 -3.66 5.50 7.90
C ASP A 106 -4.16 4.29 7.09
N ASP A 107 -3.94 3.06 7.57
CA ASP A 107 -4.46 1.84 6.93
C ASP A 107 -6.00 1.84 6.86
N LEU A 108 -6.67 2.21 7.95
CA LEU A 108 -8.13 2.31 7.98
C LEU A 108 -8.67 3.38 7.03
N GLN A 109 -7.99 4.53 6.91
CA GLN A 109 -8.35 5.57 5.95
C GLN A 109 -8.10 5.11 4.51
N ALA A 110 -6.98 4.45 4.24
CA ALA A 110 -6.69 3.85 2.94
C ALA A 110 -7.77 2.85 2.52
N MET A 111 -8.20 1.96 3.41
CA MET A 111 -9.29 1.00 3.14
C MET A 111 -10.59 1.71 2.76
N ARG A 112 -10.95 2.81 3.42
CA ARG A 112 -12.13 3.61 3.04
C ARG A 112 -12.01 4.19 1.63
N ILE A 113 -10.83 4.68 1.26
CA ILE A 113 -10.58 5.17 -0.09
C ILE A 113 -10.62 4.03 -1.11
N ILE A 114 -10.04 2.87 -0.82
CA ILE A 114 -10.07 1.71 -1.71
C ILE A 114 -11.51 1.26 -1.95
N ARG A 115 -12.36 1.24 -0.92
CA ARG A 115 -13.79 0.94 -1.08
C ARG A 115 -14.51 1.91 -2.01
N MET A 116 -14.18 3.20 -1.97
CA MET A 116 -14.78 4.20 -2.87
C MET A 116 -14.40 3.97 -4.34
N THR A 117 -13.33 3.24 -4.63
CA THR A 117 -12.89 2.98 -6.02
C THR A 117 -13.87 2.15 -6.85
N GLU A 118 -14.83 1.45 -6.21
CA GLU A 118 -15.90 0.73 -6.90
C GLU A 118 -16.82 1.68 -7.66
N ASP A 119 -17.10 2.84 -7.07
CA ASP A 119 -18.06 3.82 -7.58
C ASP A 119 -17.37 5.04 -8.22
N GLU A 120 -16.08 5.24 -7.95
CA GLU A 120 -15.30 6.42 -8.37
C GLU A 120 -14.10 6.03 -9.28
N PRO A 121 -14.27 6.04 -10.63
CA PRO A 121 -13.24 5.59 -11.58
C PRO A 121 -11.93 6.36 -11.50
N ALA A 122 -11.97 7.65 -11.12
CA ALA A 122 -10.78 8.46 -10.99
C ALA A 122 -9.93 8.05 -9.76
N LEU A 123 -10.57 7.66 -8.64
CA LEU A 123 -9.87 7.06 -7.51
C LEU A 123 -9.34 5.66 -7.86
N ARG A 124 -10.09 4.90 -8.66
CA ARG A 124 -9.64 3.59 -9.16
C ARG A 124 -8.34 3.71 -9.95
N ALA A 125 -8.21 4.71 -10.81
CA ALA A 125 -6.98 4.98 -11.55
C ALA A 125 -5.80 5.28 -10.60
N THR A 126 -6.01 6.13 -9.59
CA THR A 126 -4.99 6.42 -8.56
C THR A 126 -4.56 5.16 -7.81
N TRP A 127 -5.51 4.33 -7.39
CA TRP A 127 -5.21 3.08 -6.68
C TRP A 127 -4.42 2.09 -7.55
N LEU A 128 -4.77 1.93 -8.82
CA LEU A 128 -4.04 1.06 -9.75
C LEU A 128 -2.60 1.53 -9.99
N MET A 129 -2.35 2.84 -10.05
CA MET A 129 -0.99 3.38 -10.15
C MET A 129 -0.15 3.10 -8.90
N VAL A 130 -0.76 3.14 -7.70
CA VAL A 130 -0.10 2.73 -6.47
C VAL A 130 0.24 1.23 -6.50
N CYS A 131 -0.67 0.40 -6.99
CA CYS A 131 -0.42 -1.04 -7.15
C CYS A 131 0.74 -1.31 -8.12
N ALA A 132 0.80 -0.62 -9.26
CA ALA A 132 1.92 -0.73 -10.20
C ALA A 132 3.26 -0.34 -9.54
N THR A 133 3.27 0.71 -8.71
CA THR A 133 4.47 1.10 -7.95
C THR A 133 4.87 0.05 -6.91
N ALA A 134 3.89 -0.61 -6.28
CA ALA A 134 4.15 -1.70 -5.35
C ALA A 134 4.71 -2.94 -6.07
N GLU A 135 4.25 -3.23 -7.30
CA GLU A 135 4.77 -4.31 -8.15
C GLU A 135 6.27 -4.16 -8.40
N ASP A 136 6.70 -2.96 -8.80
CA ASP A 136 8.13 -2.65 -9.01
C ASP A 136 8.95 -2.87 -7.72
N ALA A 137 8.37 -2.57 -6.55
CA ALA A 137 9.01 -2.80 -5.26
C ALA A 137 8.99 -4.27 -4.82
N PHE A 138 8.04 -5.08 -5.30
CA PHE A 138 7.92 -6.50 -4.96
C PHE A 138 8.86 -7.36 -5.81
N ALA A 139 9.08 -6.99 -7.07
CA ALA A 139 9.97 -7.72 -8.00
C ALA A 139 11.36 -8.07 -7.42
N PRO A 140 12.14 -7.14 -6.80
CA PRO A 140 13.43 -7.49 -6.22
C PRO A 140 13.33 -8.43 -4.99
N ILE A 141 12.21 -8.42 -4.28
CA ILE A 141 11.98 -9.33 -3.15
C ILE A 141 11.78 -10.75 -3.69
N ILE A 142 10.95 -10.90 -4.72
CA ILE A 142 10.72 -12.20 -5.38
C ILE A 142 12.01 -12.71 -6.03
N ALA A 143 12.74 -11.84 -6.76
CA ALA A 143 14.03 -12.15 -7.36
C ALA A 143 15.02 -12.77 -6.35
N ARG A 144 15.11 -12.18 -5.15
CA ARG A 144 15.91 -12.69 -4.03
C ARG A 144 15.42 -14.06 -3.57
N ARG A 145 14.10 -14.24 -3.41
CA ARG A 145 13.48 -15.48 -2.91
C ARG A 145 13.69 -16.67 -3.85
N VAL A 146 13.65 -16.44 -5.17
CA VAL A 146 13.87 -17.50 -6.16
C VAL A 146 15.32 -17.58 -6.67
N ASN A 147 16.20 -16.70 -6.20
CA ASN A 147 17.60 -16.56 -6.61
C ASN A 147 17.77 -16.41 -8.15
N ARG A 148 17.03 -15.47 -8.74
CA ARG A 148 17.06 -15.15 -10.17
C ARG A 148 17.09 -13.63 -10.38
N PRO A 149 17.56 -13.13 -11.53
CA PRO A 149 17.61 -11.69 -11.77
C PRO A 149 16.21 -11.09 -11.89
N THR A 150 16.02 -9.87 -11.35
CA THR A 150 14.73 -9.13 -11.43
C THR A 150 14.27 -8.85 -12.86
N THR A 151 15.18 -8.88 -13.84
CA THR A 151 14.86 -8.70 -15.27
C THR A 151 14.27 -9.93 -15.94
N GLU A 152 14.35 -11.10 -15.30
CA GLU A 152 13.76 -12.34 -15.82
C GLU A 152 12.23 -12.21 -15.92
N VAL A 153 11.67 -12.59 -17.06
CA VAL A 153 10.22 -12.44 -17.35
C VAL A 153 9.38 -13.18 -16.31
N THR A 154 9.78 -14.38 -15.89
CA THR A 154 9.08 -15.20 -14.88
C THR A 154 9.03 -14.53 -13.50
N VAL A 155 10.11 -13.84 -13.10
CA VAL A 155 10.17 -13.05 -11.86
C VAL A 155 9.22 -11.86 -11.93
N ARG A 156 9.24 -11.13 -13.05
CA ARG A 156 8.34 -9.99 -13.27
C ARG A 156 6.88 -10.43 -13.31
N MET A 157 6.58 -11.55 -13.98
CA MET A 157 5.24 -12.15 -14.01
C MET A 157 4.79 -12.56 -12.61
N THR A 158 5.67 -13.18 -11.82
CA THR A 158 5.36 -13.56 -10.43
C THR A 158 5.09 -12.32 -9.56
N ALA A 159 5.85 -11.25 -9.75
CA ALA A 159 5.63 -9.98 -9.04
C ALA A 159 4.29 -9.33 -9.41
N ALA A 160 3.95 -9.30 -10.70
CA ALA A 160 2.66 -8.80 -11.17
C ALA A 160 1.50 -9.62 -10.61
N ALA A 161 1.59 -10.95 -10.68
CA ALA A 161 0.56 -11.85 -10.17
C ALA A 161 0.39 -11.75 -8.64
N ALA A 162 1.49 -11.73 -7.89
CA ALA A 162 1.46 -11.58 -6.44
C ALA A 162 0.89 -10.21 -6.03
N THR A 163 1.26 -9.14 -6.74
CA THR A 163 0.70 -7.79 -6.49
C THR A 163 -0.80 -7.75 -6.79
N ALA A 164 -1.24 -8.42 -7.86
CA ALA A 164 -2.66 -8.54 -8.18
C ALA A 164 -3.42 -9.30 -7.07
N ALA A 165 -2.85 -10.38 -6.53
CA ALA A 165 -3.44 -11.10 -5.40
C ALA A 165 -3.56 -10.21 -4.16
N VAL A 166 -2.49 -9.50 -3.78
CA VAL A 166 -2.52 -8.54 -2.66
C VAL A 166 -3.59 -7.47 -2.89
N ARG A 167 -3.66 -6.90 -4.10
CA ARG A 167 -4.65 -5.88 -4.46
C ARG A 167 -6.07 -6.39 -4.33
N VAL A 168 -6.38 -7.56 -4.88
CA VAL A 168 -7.73 -8.16 -4.83
C VAL A 168 -8.15 -8.45 -3.40
N VAL A 169 -7.27 -9.05 -2.59
CA VAL A 169 -7.56 -9.31 -1.16
C VAL A 169 -7.76 -7.99 -0.40
N THR A 170 -6.95 -6.97 -0.68
CA THR A 170 -7.09 -5.64 -0.07
C THR A 170 -8.43 -4.99 -0.42
N GLU A 171 -8.83 -5.04 -1.70
CA GLU A 171 -10.13 -4.56 -2.16
C GLU A 171 -11.28 -5.31 -1.45
N GLN A 172 -11.22 -6.64 -1.34
CA GLN A 172 -12.21 -7.44 -0.62
C GLN A 172 -12.30 -7.12 0.87
N ILE A 173 -11.15 -7.02 1.56
CA ILE A 173 -11.09 -6.66 2.98
C ILE A 173 -11.67 -5.25 3.18
N SER A 174 -11.38 -4.31 2.28
CA SER A 174 -11.90 -2.94 2.38
C SER A 174 -13.44 -2.89 2.40
N VAL A 175 -14.09 -3.76 1.63
CA VAL A 175 -15.55 -3.93 1.63
C VAL A 175 -16.02 -4.53 2.96
N ALA A 176 -15.41 -5.63 3.39
CA ALA A 176 -15.82 -6.35 4.61
C ALA A 176 -15.65 -5.50 5.89
N VAL A 177 -14.53 -4.78 6.04
CA VAL A 177 -14.28 -3.90 7.19
C VAL A 177 -15.37 -2.84 7.34
N LEU A 178 -15.86 -2.29 6.22
CA LEU A 178 -16.76 -1.14 6.22
C LEU A 178 -18.23 -1.53 6.18
N ALA A 179 -18.59 -2.60 5.48
CA ALA A 179 -19.98 -3.08 5.40
C ALA A 179 -20.36 -3.94 6.61
N GLU A 180 -19.42 -4.73 7.16
CA GLU A 180 -19.72 -5.74 8.18
C GLU A 180 -19.21 -5.35 9.57
N ALA A 181 -18.59 -4.17 9.72
CA ALA A 181 -17.92 -3.71 10.95
C ALA A 181 -16.96 -4.73 11.57
N ARG A 182 -16.41 -5.63 10.73
CA ARG A 182 -15.57 -6.74 11.14
C ARG A 182 -14.20 -6.20 11.54
N ARG A 183 -13.73 -6.59 12.72
CA ARG A 183 -12.34 -6.38 13.13
C ARG A 183 -11.48 -7.47 12.50
N PHE A 184 -10.45 -7.07 11.77
CA PHE A 184 -9.44 -7.99 11.26
C PHE A 184 -8.25 -7.99 12.22
N GLY A 185 -7.97 -9.15 12.81
CA GLY A 185 -6.72 -9.41 13.51
C GLY A 185 -5.59 -9.75 12.53
N VAL A 186 -4.38 -9.94 13.08
CA VAL A 186 -3.22 -10.42 12.31
C VAL A 186 -3.56 -11.73 11.60
N ASP A 187 -4.17 -12.67 12.31
CA ASP A 187 -4.51 -13.99 11.77
C ASP A 187 -5.49 -13.89 10.60
N ASP A 188 -6.49 -13.01 10.66
CA ASP A 188 -7.45 -12.82 9.56
C ASP A 188 -6.75 -12.27 8.31
N VAL A 189 -5.82 -11.33 8.48
CA VAL A 189 -5.06 -10.74 7.36
C VAL A 189 -4.14 -11.78 6.73
N VAL A 190 -3.40 -12.55 7.54
CA VAL A 190 -2.50 -13.61 7.06
C VAL A 190 -3.31 -14.71 6.35
N ALA A 191 -4.42 -15.16 6.95
CA ALA A 191 -5.28 -16.19 6.39
C ALA A 191 -5.95 -15.77 5.07
N ALA A 192 -6.22 -14.48 4.86
CA ALA A 192 -6.73 -13.99 3.59
C ALA A 192 -5.62 -13.79 2.55
N LEU A 193 -4.49 -13.22 2.96
CA LEU A 193 -3.44 -12.76 2.04
C LEU A 193 -2.55 -13.88 1.54
N CYS A 194 -2.00 -14.69 2.44
CA CYS A 194 -0.97 -15.68 2.08
C CYS A 194 -1.46 -16.73 1.09
N PRO A 195 -2.67 -17.32 1.25
CA PRO A 195 -3.18 -18.27 0.26
C PRO A 195 -3.35 -17.65 -1.12
N ALA A 196 -3.83 -16.41 -1.22
CA ALA A 196 -3.99 -15.71 -2.49
C ALA A 196 -2.65 -15.44 -3.17
N VAL A 197 -1.65 -14.98 -2.41
CA VAL A 197 -0.28 -14.75 -2.93
C VAL A 197 0.34 -16.07 -3.39
N ARG A 198 0.19 -17.15 -2.62
CA ARG A 198 0.68 -18.49 -2.97
C ARG A 198 0.01 -19.02 -4.23
N ALA A 199 -1.31 -18.84 -4.37
CA ALA A 199 -2.04 -19.29 -5.55
C ALA A 199 -1.74 -18.47 -6.83
N SER A 200 -1.11 -17.30 -6.70
CA SER A 200 -0.82 -16.41 -7.83
C SER A 200 0.34 -16.87 -8.72
N SER A 201 1.20 -17.77 -8.24
CA SER A 201 2.35 -18.26 -9.01
C SER A 201 2.69 -19.70 -8.63
N HIS A 202 3.24 -20.43 -9.60
CA HIS A 202 3.80 -21.76 -9.39
C HIS A 202 5.23 -21.73 -8.82
N GLU A 203 5.88 -20.57 -8.80
CA GLU A 203 7.21 -20.42 -8.19
C GLU A 203 7.10 -20.55 -6.66
N PRO A 204 7.96 -21.34 -6.00
CA PRO A 204 7.88 -21.59 -4.56
C PRO A 204 8.44 -20.42 -3.71
N PHE A 205 8.24 -19.17 -4.12
CA PHE A 205 8.82 -17.99 -3.45
C PHE A 205 8.22 -17.74 -2.06
N CYS A 206 7.06 -18.31 -1.76
CA CYS A 206 6.39 -18.26 -0.45
C CYS A 206 6.97 -19.25 0.57
N ASP A 207 7.66 -20.29 0.12
CA ASP A 207 8.18 -21.34 0.98
C ASP A 207 9.62 -21.05 1.41
N PRO A 208 10.07 -21.56 2.57
CA PRO A 208 11.48 -21.51 2.93
C PRO A 208 12.35 -21.90 1.74
N ALA A 209 13.26 -21.02 1.33
CA ALA A 209 14.22 -21.36 0.30
C ALA A 209 15.01 -22.55 0.85
N PRO A 210 15.03 -23.71 0.16
CA PRO A 210 15.75 -24.86 0.66
C PRO A 210 17.19 -24.44 0.91
N TYR A 211 17.67 -24.72 2.12
CA TYR A 211 19.01 -24.41 2.62
C TYR A 211 20.03 -24.71 1.52
N ARG A 212 20.61 -23.66 0.92
CA ARG A 212 21.78 -23.84 0.07
C ARG A 212 23.00 -23.83 0.98
N ALA A 213 23.57 -25.01 1.17
CA ALA A 213 24.96 -25.19 1.58
C ALA A 213 25.90 -24.46 0.61
#